data_AF-B6QTH0-F1
#
_entry.id   AF-B6QTH0-F1
#
_cell.length_a   1.000
_cell.length_b   1.000
_cell.length_c   1.000
_cell.angle_alpha   90.00
_cell.angle_beta   90.00
_cell.angle_gamma   90.00
#
_symmetry.space_group_name_H-M   'P 1'
#
loop_
_entity.id
_entity.type
_entity.pdbx_description
1 polymer ?
#
loop_
_entity_poly.entity_id
_entity_poly.type
_entity_poly.pdbx_seq_one_letter_code
_entity_poly.pdbx_strand_id
1 'polypeptide(L)'
;MVYHAIQQVDANDTTGTKGRDPNQPTKDFEEKISVLKIREKDLREKLATINAVIPIPILKDQIANLEEKKALLSSQVSTLSAEMQKSSDCVCKEDFDRIDLEWRKWHSQVTSRKRIFLEFWVRCTEVLPQDMTPADLKETLGIEGIF
;
A
#
# COMPACT_ATOMS: atom_id res chain seq x y z
N MET A 1 -36.54 -59.91 -33.76
CA MET A 1 -37.83 -59.34 -34.21
C MET A 1 -37.72 -57.84 -34.02
N VAL A 2 -37.61 -57.06 -35.10
CA VAL A 2 -37.44 -55.60 -35.04
C VAL A 2 -38.83 -54.99 -35.14
N TYR A 3 -39.31 -54.37 -34.06
CA TYR A 3 -40.56 -53.62 -34.08
C TYR A 3 -40.30 -52.29 -34.78
N HIS A 4 -40.90 -52.09 -35.95
CA HIS A 4 -41.03 -50.77 -36.56
C HIS A 4 -42.37 -50.18 -36.12
N ALA A 5 -42.37 -48.93 -35.65
CA ALA A 5 -43.61 -48.21 -35.36
C ALA A 5 -44.37 -48.01 -36.68
N ILE A 6 -45.58 -48.56 -36.77
CA ILE A 6 -46.45 -48.39 -37.94
C ILE A 6 -47.05 -46.99 -37.85
N GLN A 7 -46.61 -46.08 -38.72
CA GLN A 7 -47.23 -44.77 -38.89
C GLN A 7 -48.54 -44.96 -39.66
N GLN A 8 -49.68 -44.85 -38.97
CA GLN A 8 -50.98 -44.75 -39.64
C GLN A 8 -51.09 -43.37 -40.25
N VAL A 9 -51.09 -43.32 -41.58
CA VAL A 9 -51.34 -42.11 -42.35
C VAL A 9 -52.85 -42.03 -42.60
N ASP A 10 -53.51 -41.06 -41.97
CA ASP A 10 -54.94 -40.81 -42.16
C ASP A 10 -55.22 -40.38 -43.61
N ALA A 11 -56.34 -40.79 -44.20
CA ALA A 11 -56.72 -40.41 -45.57
C ALA A 11 -57.02 -38.90 -45.76
N ASN A 12 -57.02 -38.13 -44.67
CA ASN A 12 -57.07 -36.66 -44.65
C ASN A 12 -55.68 -36.02 -44.50
N ASP A 13 -54.61 -36.80 -44.56
CA ASP A 13 -53.25 -36.30 -44.47
C ASP A 13 -52.92 -35.55 -45.77
N THR A 14 -53.12 -34.24 -45.73
CA THR A 14 -52.92 -33.28 -46.83
C THR A 14 -51.43 -33.05 -47.11
N THR A 15 -50.68 -34.13 -47.32
CA THR A 15 -49.32 -34.07 -47.89
C THR A 15 -49.31 -33.77 -49.39
N GLY A 16 -50.50 -33.66 -50.01
CA GLY A 16 -50.71 -33.38 -51.44
C GLY A 16 -51.07 -31.93 -51.78
N THR A 17 -50.79 -30.94 -50.93
CA THR A 17 -51.01 -29.51 -51.25
C THR A 17 -49.67 -28.78 -51.38
N LYS A 18 -49.38 -28.26 -52.59
CA LYS A 18 -48.36 -27.24 -52.82
C LYS A 18 -48.52 -26.11 -51.80
N GLY A 19 -47.65 -26.03 -50.81
CA GLY A 19 -47.66 -24.92 -49.87
C GLY A 19 -46.81 -25.16 -48.63
N ARG A 20 -45.56 -24.70 -48.67
CA ARG A 20 -44.60 -24.54 -47.56
C ARG A 20 -43.74 -25.76 -47.23
N ASP A 21 -42.43 -25.58 -47.37
CA ASP A 21 -41.37 -26.52 -46.92
C ASP A 21 -41.57 -26.79 -45.40
N PRO A 22 -41.76 -28.05 -44.96
CA PRO A 22 -41.95 -28.37 -43.55
C PRO A 22 -40.72 -28.02 -42.69
N ASN A 23 -39.54 -27.83 -43.32
CA ASN A 23 -38.34 -27.35 -42.65
C ASN A 23 -38.27 -25.82 -42.58
N GLN A 24 -39.15 -25.09 -43.27
CA GLN A 24 -39.22 -23.63 -43.22
C GLN A 24 -39.35 -23.10 -41.79
N PRO A 25 -40.28 -23.59 -40.93
CA PRO A 25 -40.35 -23.14 -39.55
C PRO A 25 -39.05 -23.41 -38.78
N THR A 26 -38.42 -24.57 -38.98
CA THR A 26 -37.14 -24.91 -38.33
C THR A 26 -36.04 -23.94 -38.74
N LYS A 27 -35.92 -23.63 -40.03
CA LYS A 27 -34.98 -22.62 -40.56
C LYS A 27 -35.27 -21.23 -40.02
N ASP A 28 -36.54 -20.83 -39.98
CA ASP A 28 -36.99 -19.54 -39.43
C ASP A 28 -36.63 -19.44 -37.93
N PHE A 29 -36.74 -20.53 -37.17
CA PHE A 29 -36.36 -20.58 -35.76
C PHE A 29 -34.84 -20.55 -35.55
N GLU A 30 -34.07 -21.28 -36.35
CA GLU A 30 -32.60 -21.26 -36.29
C GLU A 30 -32.03 -19.87 -36.62
N GLU A 31 -32.62 -19.19 -37.61
CA GLU A 31 -32.27 -17.81 -37.95
C GLU A 31 -32.58 -16.87 -36.78
N LYS A 32 -33.78 -16.96 -36.18
CA LYS A 32 -34.14 -16.17 -34.99
C LYS A 32 -33.20 -16.43 -33.82
N ILE A 33 -32.83 -17.68 -33.56
CA ILE A 33 -31.89 -18.03 -32.49
C ILE A 33 -30.53 -17.39 -32.77
N SER A 34 -30.06 -17.44 -34.01
CA SER A 34 -28.78 -16.86 -34.42
C SER A 34 -28.77 -15.34 -34.24
N VAL A 35 -29.84 -14.65 -34.67
CA VAL A 35 -30.01 -13.20 -34.48
C VAL A 35 -30.05 -12.84 -32.99
N LEU A 36 -30.80 -13.59 -32.18
CA LEU A 36 -30.90 -13.33 -30.74
C LEU A 36 -29.57 -13.54 -30.02
N LYS A 37 -28.77 -14.55 -30.38
CA LYS A 37 -27.43 -14.76 -29.80
C LYS A 37 -26.47 -13.60 -30.11
N ILE A 38 -26.50 -13.09 -31.35
CA ILE A 38 -25.69 -11.92 -31.72
C ILE A 38 -26.11 -10.71 -30.90
N ARG A 39 -27.42 -10.48 -30.75
CA ARG A 39 -27.95 -9.38 -29.95
C ARG A 39 -27.63 -9.50 -28.46
N GLU A 40 -27.67 -10.71 -27.89
CA GLU A 40 -27.27 -10.97 -26.51
C GLU A 40 -25.79 -10.58 -26.30
N LYS A 41 -24.91 -11.01 -27.21
CA LYS A 41 -23.48 -10.69 -27.16
C LYS A 41 -23.25 -9.18 -27.20
N ASP A 42 -23.87 -8.47 -28.14
CA ASP A 42 -23.78 -7.01 -28.28
C ASP A 42 -24.26 -6.28 -27.01
N LEU A 43 -25.39 -6.70 -26.44
CA LEU A 43 -25.91 -6.11 -25.20
C LEU A 43 -24.99 -6.38 -24.01
N ARG A 44 -24.38 -7.57 -23.93
CA ARG A 44 -23.42 -7.89 -22.87
C ARG A 44 -22.15 -7.04 -22.96
N GLU A 45 -21.64 -6.81 -24.16
CA GLU A 45 -20.48 -5.94 -24.40
C GLU A 45 -20.80 -4.47 -24.07
N LYS A 46 -21.99 -3.98 -24.43
CA LYS A 46 -22.46 -2.63 -24.05
C LYS A 46 -22.60 -2.48 -22.55
N LEU A 47 -23.18 -3.47 -21.88
CA LEU A 47 -23.34 -3.47 -20.43
C LEU A 47 -21.98 -3.47 -19.71
N ALA A 48 -21.03 -4.27 -20.19
CA ALA A 48 -19.66 -4.29 -19.65
C ALA A 48 -18.98 -2.92 -19.82
N THR A 49 -19.15 -2.28 -20.98
CA THR A 49 -18.63 -0.92 -21.24
C THR A 49 -19.22 0.11 -20.29
N ILE A 50 -20.54 0.08 -20.05
CA ILE A 50 -21.21 1.02 -19.14
C ILE A 50 -20.76 0.78 -17.69
N ASN A 51 -20.67 -0.47 -17.25
CA ASN A 51 -20.26 -0.82 -15.89
C ASN A 51 -18.77 -0.56 -15.63
N ALA A 52 -17.94 -0.48 -16.67
CA ALA A 52 -16.54 -0.08 -16.54
C ALA A 52 -16.36 1.42 -16.21
N VAL A 53 -17.41 2.24 -16.37
CA VAL A 53 -17.39 3.67 -16.07
C VAL A 53 -17.93 3.90 -14.66
N ILE A 54 -17.13 4.53 -13.80
CA ILE A 54 -17.57 4.93 -12.47
C ILE A 54 -18.71 5.97 -12.62
N PRO A 55 -19.86 5.77 -11.96
CA PRO A 55 -20.95 6.74 -11.98
C PRO A 55 -20.49 8.15 -11.55
N ILE A 56 -20.95 9.16 -12.28
CA ILE A 56 -20.65 10.58 -12.01
C ILE A 56 -20.89 10.99 -10.54
N PRO A 57 -21.96 10.56 -9.84
CA PRO A 57 -22.16 10.89 -8.43
C PRO A 57 -21.03 10.38 -7.54
N ILE A 58 -20.55 9.16 -7.77
CA ILE A 58 -19.46 8.55 -7.01
C ILE A 58 -18.14 9.31 -7.26
N LEU A 59 -17.88 9.69 -8.51
CA LEU A 59 -16.72 10.53 -8.84
C LEU A 59 -16.77 11.89 -8.13
N LYS A 60 -17.94 12.52 -8.08
CA LYS A 60 -18.11 13.79 -7.36
C LYS A 60 -17.84 13.65 -5.86
N ASP A 61 -18.35 12.59 -5.23
CA ASP A 61 -18.11 12.32 -3.81
C ASP A 61 -16.61 12.06 -3.53
N GLN A 62 -15.93 11.32 -4.43
CA GLN A 62 -14.49 11.08 -4.31
C GLN A 62 -13.68 12.37 -4.47
N ILE A 63 -14.04 13.24 -5.41
CA ILE A 63 -13.39 14.55 -5.60
C ILE A 63 -13.58 15.40 -4.34
N ALA A 64 -14.81 15.50 -3.82
CA ALA A 64 -15.09 16.26 -2.60
C ALA A 64 -14.25 15.75 -1.40
N ASN A 65 -14.15 14.43 -1.24
CA ASN A 65 -13.33 13.82 -0.19
C ASN A 65 -11.83 14.15 -0.35
N LEU A 66 -11.32 14.13 -1.59
CA LEU A 66 -9.94 14.49 -1.88
C LEU A 66 -9.66 15.97 -1.63
N GLU A 67 -10.61 16.85 -1.97
CA GLU A 67 -10.51 18.29 -1.69
C GLU A 67 -10.48 18.57 -0.19
N GLU A 68 -11.32 17.89 0.60
CA GLU A 68 -11.32 17.99 2.06
C GLU A 68 -9.97 17.54 2.65
N LYS A 69 -9.47 16.37 2.23
CA LYS A 69 -8.16 15.87 2.67
C LYS A 69 -7.02 16.81 2.30
N LYS A 70 -7.07 17.39 1.10
CA LYS A 70 -6.08 18.38 0.64
C LYS A 70 -6.14 19.64 1.51
N ALA A 71 -7.34 20.14 1.82
CA ALA A 71 -7.50 21.30 2.69
C ALA A 71 -6.96 21.04 4.10
N LEU A 72 -7.26 19.87 4.67
CA LEU A 72 -6.76 19.44 5.97
C LEU A 72 -5.22 19.38 5.98
N LEU A 73 -4.61 18.72 5.01
CA LEU A 73 -3.16 18.58 4.92
C LEU A 73 -2.47 19.94 4.74
N SER A 74 -3.02 20.81 3.87
CA SER A 74 -2.50 22.17 3.69
C SER A 74 -2.58 22.99 4.98
N SER A 75 -3.65 22.84 5.75
CA SER A 75 -3.78 23.48 7.07
C SER A 75 -2.71 22.98 8.03
N GLN A 76 -2.51 21.67 8.12
CA GLN A 76 -1.49 21.06 9.00
C GLN A 76 -0.07 21.53 8.64
N VAL A 77 0.28 21.52 7.35
CA VAL A 77 1.58 22.01 6.87
C VAL A 77 1.75 23.50 7.18
N SER A 78 0.70 24.31 7.04
CA SER A 78 0.75 25.73 7.39
C SER A 78 0.97 25.95 8.88
N THR A 79 0.31 25.17 9.74
CA THR A 79 0.51 25.21 11.19
C THR A 79 1.94 24.83 11.56
N LEU A 80 2.44 23.71 11.04
CA LEU A 80 3.82 23.26 11.28
C LEU A 80 4.83 24.30 10.79
N SER A 81 4.62 24.89 9.62
CA SER A 81 5.49 25.95 9.10
C SER A 81 5.45 27.21 9.97
N ALA A 82 4.29 27.58 10.53
CA ALA A 82 4.17 28.73 11.41
C ALA A 82 4.83 28.50 12.77
N GLU A 83 4.74 27.26 13.30
CA GLU A 83 5.47 26.83 14.48
C GLU A 83 6.99 26.84 14.22
N MET A 84 7.43 26.29 13.09
CA MET A 84 8.82 26.31 12.65
C MET A 84 9.36 27.72 12.41
N GLN A 85 8.53 28.70 12.06
CA GLN A 85 8.95 30.09 11.90
C GLN A 85 9.07 30.83 13.24
N LYS A 86 8.33 30.39 14.26
CA LYS A 86 8.39 30.94 15.63
C LYS A 86 9.59 30.39 16.40
N SER A 87 9.93 29.12 16.21
CA SER A 87 11.24 28.59 16.59
C SER A 87 12.27 29.14 15.60
N SER A 88 13.33 29.83 16.01
CA SER A 88 14.39 30.22 15.06
C SER A 88 15.14 29.03 14.45
N ASP A 89 14.79 27.81 14.88
CA ASP A 89 15.54 26.59 14.67
C ASP A 89 14.86 25.76 13.59
N CYS A 90 14.84 26.28 12.37
CA CYS A 90 14.62 25.43 11.21
C CYS A 90 15.87 24.58 11.00
N VAL A 91 15.94 23.43 11.67
CA VAL A 91 17.05 22.49 11.51
C VAL A 91 16.92 21.86 10.13
N CYS A 92 17.72 22.35 9.18
CA CYS A 92 17.78 21.78 7.85
C CYS A 92 18.56 20.46 7.89
N LYS A 93 18.48 19.68 6.82
CA LYS A 93 19.21 18.41 6.73
C LYS A 93 20.71 18.62 6.93
N GLU A 94 21.24 19.71 6.40
CA GLU A 94 22.64 20.11 6.50
C GLU A 94 23.05 20.39 7.96
N ASP A 95 22.15 20.94 8.77
CA ASP A 95 22.40 21.17 10.19
C ASP A 95 22.47 19.84 10.96
N PHE A 96 21.58 18.88 10.65
CA PHE A 96 21.65 17.54 11.20
C PHE A 96 22.95 16.83 10.82
N ASP A 97 23.34 16.88 9.56
CA ASP A 97 24.58 16.27 9.07
C ASP A 97 25.81 16.87 9.76
N ARG A 98 25.82 18.19 9.99
CA ARG A 98 26.88 18.87 10.75
C ARG A 98 26.90 18.45 12.21
N ILE A 99 25.74 18.41 12.87
CA ILE A 99 25.61 18.00 14.28
C ILE A 99 26.09 16.57 14.44
N ASP A 100 25.68 15.66 13.56
CA ASP A 100 26.07 14.25 13.61
C ASP A 100 27.58 14.07 13.39
N LEU A 101 28.19 14.85 12.48
CA LEU A 101 29.64 14.83 12.29
C LEU A 101 30.39 15.28 13.55
N GLU A 102 30.00 16.41 14.15
CA GLU A 102 30.61 16.90 15.39
C GLU A 102 30.38 15.92 16.55
N TRP A 103 29.17 15.36 16.67
CA TRP A 103 28.87 14.34 17.66
C TRP A 103 29.79 13.13 17.52
N ARG A 104 29.94 12.58 16.31
CA ARG A 104 30.84 11.44 16.04
C ARG A 104 32.29 11.76 16.42
N LYS A 105 32.76 12.96 16.11
CA LYS A 105 34.10 13.44 16.48
C LYS A 105 34.28 13.48 18.00
N TRP A 106 33.39 14.14 18.73
CA TRP A 106 33.48 14.24 20.19
C TRP A 106 33.29 12.90 20.88
N HIS A 107 32.39 12.07 20.38
CA HIS A 107 32.15 10.73 20.91
C HIS A 107 33.40 9.84 20.79
N SER A 108 34.09 9.89 19.64
CA SER A 108 35.36 9.17 19.45
C SER A 108 36.44 9.64 20.43
N GLN A 109 36.53 10.96 20.67
CA GLN A 109 37.46 11.54 21.64
C GLN A 109 37.16 11.09 23.08
N VAL A 110 35.89 11.18 23.50
CA VAL A 110 35.45 10.74 24.84
C VAL A 110 35.73 9.25 25.03
N THR A 111 35.44 8.43 24.03
CA THR A 111 35.69 6.98 24.08
C THR A 111 37.17 6.66 24.21
N SER A 112 38.02 7.34 23.46
CA SER A 112 39.48 7.16 23.50
C SER A 112 40.05 7.61 24.84
N ARG A 113 39.64 8.78 25.34
CA ARG A 113 40.07 9.30 26.65
C ARG A 113 39.62 8.39 27.78
N LYS A 114 38.38 7.90 27.74
CA LYS A 114 37.86 6.94 28.73
C LYS A 114 38.71 5.67 28.77
N ARG A 115 39.08 5.12 27.59
CA ARG A 115 39.94 3.94 27.50
C ARG A 115 41.31 4.17 28.15
N ILE A 116 41.98 5.27 27.79
CA ILE A 116 43.30 5.62 28.33
C ILE A 116 43.23 5.83 29.84
N PHE A 117 42.21 6.55 30.31
CA PHE A 117 42.00 6.78 31.73
C PHE A 117 41.82 5.46 32.48
N LEU A 118 40.96 4.57 32.00
CA LEU A 118 40.74 3.26 32.63
C LEU A 118 42.01 2.40 32.66
N GLU A 119 42.79 2.38 31.59
CA GLU A 119 44.06 1.65 31.57
C GLU A 119 45.04 2.19 32.61
N PHE A 120 45.19 3.51 32.70
CA PHE A 120 46.06 4.16 33.68
C PHE A 120 45.54 3.94 35.11
N TRP A 121 44.23 4.04 35.30
CA TRP A 121 43.56 3.86 36.58
C TRP A 121 43.80 2.46 37.16
N VAL A 122 43.72 1.41 36.33
CA VAL A 122 44.03 0.03 36.76
C VAL A 122 45.46 -0.05 37.29
N ARG A 123 46.45 0.46 36.55
CA ARG A 123 47.86 0.43 36.98
C ARG A 123 48.11 1.20 38.28
N CYS A 124 47.44 2.35 38.48
CA CYS A 124 47.55 3.10 39.72
C CYS A 124 46.92 2.38 40.91
N THR A 125 45.84 1.64 40.68
CA THR A 125 45.10 0.94 41.74
C THR A 125 45.70 -0.42 42.10
N GLU A 126 46.46 -1.04 41.20
CA GLU A 126 47.20 -2.29 41.45
C GLU A 126 48.31 -2.15 42.51
N VAL A 127 48.87 -0.96 42.68
CA VAL A 127 50.02 -0.70 43.58
C VAL A 127 49.65 0.09 44.83
N LEU A 128 48.37 0.08 45.21
CA LEU A 128 47.88 0.82 46.37
C LEU A 128 48.42 0.26 47.70
N PRO A 129 48.73 1.13 48.68
CA PRO A 129 48.95 0.74 50.07
C PRO A 129 47.75 -0.01 50.65
N GLN A 130 47.96 -0.89 51.63
CA GLN A 130 46.88 -1.68 52.24
C GLN A 130 45.80 -0.84 52.94
N ASP A 131 46.14 0.36 53.38
CA ASP A 131 45.26 1.32 54.05
C ASP A 131 44.51 2.26 53.09
N MET A 132 44.70 2.11 51.78
CA MET A 132 44.11 2.98 50.77
C MET A 132 43.29 2.21 49.75
N THR A 133 42.03 2.57 49.57
CA THR A 133 41.18 1.98 48.53
C THR A 133 41.23 2.79 47.22
N PRO A 134 40.87 2.19 46.08
CA PRO A 134 40.69 2.93 44.83
C PRO A 134 39.70 4.11 44.94
N ALA A 135 38.67 3.98 45.78
CA ALA A 135 37.70 5.05 46.01
C ALA A 135 38.35 6.24 46.74
N ASP A 136 39.18 5.98 47.75
CA ASP A 136 39.90 7.03 48.48
C ASP A 136 40.90 7.75 47.57
N LEU A 137 41.59 7.01 46.69
CA LEU A 137 42.48 7.60 45.68
C LEU A 137 41.71 8.51 44.72
N LYS A 138 40.52 8.09 44.32
CA LYS A 138 39.66 8.83 43.40
C LYS A 138 39.20 10.15 44.01
N GLU A 139 38.79 10.13 45.28
CA GLU A 139 38.43 11.32 46.05
C GLU A 139 39.63 12.25 46.23
N THR A 140 40.79 11.69 46.59
CA THR A 140 42.04 12.46 46.76
C THR A 140 42.47 13.18 45.48
N LEU A 141 42.26 12.54 44.32
CA LEU A 141 42.58 13.11 43.01
C LEU A 141 41.46 13.99 42.43
N GLY A 142 40.31 14.11 43.11
CA GLY A 142 39.17 14.91 42.65
C GLY A 142 38.52 14.38 41.37
N ILE A 143 38.55 13.06 41.14
CA ILE A 143 38.04 12.46 39.92
C ILE A 143 36.55 12.12 40.10
N GLU A 144 35.69 12.76 39.31
CA GLU A 144 34.23 12.57 39.36
C GLU A 144 33.71 11.64 38.24
N GLY A 145 32.53 11.05 38.43
CA GLY A 145 31.84 10.22 37.42
C GLY A 145 32.02 8.70 37.60
N ILE A 146 31.26 7.89 36.86
CA ILE A 146 31.34 6.43 36.88
C ILE A 146 32.02 5.99 35.59
N PHE A 147 33.07 5.17 35.70
CA PHE A 147 33.91 4.74 34.57
C PHE A 147 33.70 3.26 34.29
#